data_AF-A0A3D2R6U3-F1
#
_entry.id   AF-A0A3D2R6U3-F1
#
_cell.length_a   1.000
_cell.length_b   1.000
_cell.length_c   1.000
_cell.angle_alpha   90.00
_cell.angle_beta   90.00
_cell.angle_gamma   90.00
#
_symmetry.space_group_name_H-M   'P 1'
#
loop_
_entity.id
_entity.type
_entity.pdbx_description
1 polymer ?
#
loop_
_entity_poly.entity_id
_entity_poly.type
_entity_poly.pdbx_seq_one_letter_code
_entity_poly.pdbx_strand_id
1 'polypeptide(L)'
;MGHTTIKFPRADKAQFFKTLNRRVNEYFKENNLSKSGDWHLHLKTIIMFGLYLGPYVLLWTLPMSGWLQLFLSILMGVGMAGVGMNVMHDANHGAYSNVSWINKLLGSSIYILAGNVYNWQVQHNVLHHTYTNIHGHDEDLEAGRILRFSEHAPWKRFHKFQHIYGVLFYGLLTINWAITADFMQTQRYLKRKLSYGRFPNPWRQWAVLVATKILYATIWLVIPMLFFPMAWWQILIGFVVMHYTAGLILSVVFQL
;
A
#
# COMPACT_ATOMS: atom_id res chain seq x y z
N MET A 1 15.31 13.17 -19.11
CA MET A 1 14.93 12.26 -20.22
C MET A 1 13.53 12.65 -20.65
N GLY A 2 13.31 12.88 -21.95
CA GLY A 2 12.00 13.31 -22.45
C GLY A 2 10.94 12.25 -22.19
N HIS A 3 9.79 12.64 -21.64
CA HIS A 3 8.65 11.74 -21.48
C HIS A 3 8.08 11.43 -22.86
N THR A 4 8.40 10.26 -23.40
CA THR A 4 7.77 9.74 -24.60
C THR A 4 6.27 9.62 -24.32
N THR A 5 5.44 10.32 -25.09
CA THR A 5 3.99 10.23 -24.91
C THR A 5 3.50 8.90 -25.49
N ILE A 6 3.14 7.96 -24.61
CA ILE A 6 2.60 6.67 -25.03
C ILE A 6 1.19 6.89 -25.57
N LYS A 7 0.94 6.37 -26.78
CA LYS A 7 -0.38 6.35 -27.41
C LYS A 7 -0.85 4.91 -27.51
N PHE A 8 -2.04 4.63 -27.00
CA PHE A 8 -2.71 3.35 -27.21
C PHE A 8 -3.60 3.39 -28.47
N PRO A 9 -3.70 2.30 -29.24
CA PRO A 9 -4.58 2.22 -30.41
C PRO A 9 -6.04 2.55 -30.05
N ARG A 10 -6.71 3.38 -30.86
CA ARG A 10 -8.05 3.94 -30.54
C ARG A 10 -9.25 3.16 -31.10
N ALA A 11 -9.10 2.40 -32.17
CA ALA A 11 -10.24 1.96 -32.98
C ALA A 11 -11.01 0.74 -32.41
N ASP A 12 -10.33 -0.26 -31.83
CA ASP A 12 -10.96 -1.55 -31.46
C ASP A 12 -11.29 -1.71 -29.97
N LYS A 13 -10.63 -0.97 -29.09
CA LYS A 13 -10.77 -1.12 -27.62
C LYS A 13 -12.08 -0.58 -27.06
N ALA A 14 -12.73 0.38 -27.72
CA ALA A 14 -14.04 0.87 -27.28
C ALA A 14 -15.09 -0.26 -27.31
N GLN A 15 -15.01 -1.16 -28.29
CA GLN A 15 -15.87 -2.33 -28.38
C GLN A 15 -15.46 -3.41 -27.38
N PHE A 16 -14.16 -3.70 -27.24
CA PHE A 16 -13.68 -4.67 -26.25
C PHE A 16 -14.07 -4.28 -24.82
N PHE A 17 -13.70 -3.07 -24.37
CA PHE A 17 -13.98 -2.60 -23.00
C PHE A 17 -15.48 -2.51 -22.71
N LYS A 18 -16.28 -2.02 -23.68
CA LYS A 18 -17.74 -1.98 -23.56
C LYS A 18 -18.34 -3.38 -23.49
N THR A 19 -17.88 -4.30 -24.34
CA THR A 19 -18.35 -5.69 -24.37
C THR A 19 -17.97 -6.44 -23.11
N LEU A 20 -16.73 -6.28 -22.62
CA LEU A 20 -16.25 -6.86 -21.37
C LEU A 20 -17.09 -6.38 -20.19
N ASN A 21 -17.23 -5.06 -20.03
CA ASN A 21 -18.05 -4.49 -18.94
C ASN A 21 -19.50 -4.96 -19.01
N ARG A 22 -20.10 -5.03 -20.21
CA ARG A 22 -21.45 -5.55 -20.38
C ARG A 22 -21.54 -6.99 -19.89
N ARG A 23 -20.68 -7.89 -20.38
CA ARG A 23 -20.69 -9.31 -20.03
C ARG A 23 -20.44 -9.55 -18.53
N VAL A 24 -19.51 -8.81 -17.93
CA VAL A 24 -19.25 -8.89 -16.49
C VAL A 24 -20.50 -8.46 -15.72
N ASN A 25 -21.12 -7.32 -16.08
CA ASN A 25 -22.34 -6.84 -15.43
C ASN A 25 -23.52 -7.80 -15.58
N GLU A 26 -23.68 -8.41 -16.76
CA GLU A 26 -24.69 -9.44 -17.04
C GLU A 26 -24.46 -10.67 -16.14
N TYR A 27 -23.22 -11.16 -16.04
CA TYR A 27 -22.87 -12.27 -15.15
C TYR A 27 -23.27 -12.03 -13.70
N PHE A 28 -22.95 -10.86 -13.12
CA PHE A 28 -23.36 -10.54 -11.74
C PHE A 28 -24.88 -10.52 -11.59
N LYS A 29 -25.61 -10.00 -12.58
CA LYS A 29 -27.07 -9.89 -12.55
C LYS A 29 -27.74 -11.27 -12.68
N GLU A 30 -27.31 -12.07 -13.65
CA GLU A 30 -27.87 -13.41 -13.94
C GLU A 30 -27.64 -14.39 -12.79
N ASN A 31 -26.53 -14.25 -12.07
CA ASN A 31 -26.18 -15.09 -10.91
C ASN A 31 -26.64 -14.49 -9.56
N ASN A 32 -27.33 -13.34 -9.57
CA ASN A 32 -27.77 -12.63 -8.36
C ASN A 32 -26.63 -12.35 -7.36
N LEU A 33 -25.46 -11.96 -7.88
CA LEU A 33 -24.25 -11.68 -7.11
C LEU A 33 -24.09 -10.17 -6.87
N SER A 34 -23.61 -9.81 -5.68
CA SER A 34 -23.16 -8.44 -5.39
C SER A 34 -21.85 -8.14 -6.10
N LYS A 35 -21.69 -6.90 -6.58
CA LYS A 35 -20.40 -6.39 -7.10
C LYS A 35 -19.46 -5.89 -6.00
N SER A 36 -19.96 -5.77 -4.78
CA SER A 36 -19.18 -5.43 -3.60
C SER A 36 -18.99 -6.63 -2.70
N GLY A 37 -18.05 -6.50 -1.77
CA GLY A 37 -17.67 -7.53 -0.82
C GLY A 37 -18.83 -8.23 -0.10
N ASP A 38 -18.61 -9.49 0.19
CA ASP A 38 -19.52 -10.35 0.95
C ASP A 38 -19.02 -10.55 2.40
N TRP A 39 -19.64 -11.48 3.12
CA TRP A 39 -19.26 -11.77 4.51
C TRP A 39 -17.83 -12.29 4.64
N HIS A 40 -17.28 -12.98 3.63
CA HIS A 40 -15.91 -13.47 3.67
C HIS A 40 -14.92 -12.30 3.69
N LEU A 41 -15.20 -11.22 2.95
CA LEU A 41 -14.40 -9.99 3.00
C LEU A 41 -14.42 -9.35 4.39
N HIS A 42 -15.59 -9.32 5.04
CA HIS A 42 -15.73 -8.78 6.39
C HIS A 42 -14.99 -9.63 7.43
N LEU A 43 -15.10 -10.96 7.35
CA LEU A 43 -14.33 -11.85 8.22
C LEU A 43 -12.82 -11.65 8.02
N LYS A 44 -12.37 -11.60 6.76
CA LYS A 44 -10.97 -11.31 6.42
C LYS A 44 -10.52 -9.98 6.99
N THR A 45 -11.37 -8.95 6.96
CA THR A 45 -11.09 -7.64 7.55
C THR A 45 -10.86 -7.73 9.06
N ILE A 46 -11.75 -8.43 9.78
CA ILE A 46 -11.63 -8.64 11.23
C ILE A 46 -10.33 -9.39 11.54
N ILE A 47 -10.00 -10.44 10.78
CA ILE A 47 -8.77 -11.21 10.97
C ILE A 47 -7.53 -10.34 10.71
N MET A 48 -7.49 -9.59 9.60
CA MET A 48 -6.32 -8.78 9.25
C MET A 48 -6.10 -7.62 10.25
N PHE A 49 -7.15 -6.92 10.67
CA PHE A 49 -7.04 -5.93 11.73
C PHE A 49 -6.74 -6.56 13.09
N GLY A 50 -7.27 -7.75 13.38
CA GLY A 50 -6.95 -8.51 14.59
C GLY A 50 -5.47 -8.86 14.65
N LEU A 51 -4.88 -9.32 13.55
CA LEU A 51 -3.44 -9.57 13.43
C LEU A 51 -2.61 -8.28 13.53
N TYR A 52 -3.16 -7.14 13.13
CA TYR A 52 -2.44 -5.88 13.16
C TYR A 52 -2.49 -5.17 14.52
N LEU A 53 -3.68 -5.04 15.09
CA LEU A 53 -3.94 -4.26 16.31
C LEU A 53 -3.98 -5.14 17.57
N GLY A 54 -4.33 -6.41 17.44
CA GLY A 54 -4.37 -7.35 18.57
C GLY A 54 -3.01 -7.50 19.24
N PRO A 55 -1.92 -7.84 18.52
CA PRO A 55 -0.59 -7.91 19.11
C PRO A 55 -0.12 -6.59 19.70
N TYR A 56 -0.49 -5.44 19.12
CA TYR A 56 -0.17 -4.12 19.67
C TYR A 56 -0.77 -3.93 21.08
N VAL A 57 -2.03 -4.34 21.28
CA VAL A 57 -2.69 -4.32 22.60
C VAL A 57 -2.02 -5.32 23.56
N LEU A 58 -1.66 -6.51 23.09
CA LEU A 58 -0.96 -7.50 23.93
C LEU A 58 0.41 -7.00 24.40
N LEU A 59 1.19 -6.38 23.51
CA LEU A 59 2.48 -5.77 23.82
C LEU A 59 2.38 -4.66 24.88
N TRP A 60 1.24 -3.95 24.92
CA TRP A 60 0.99 -2.94 25.94
C TRP A 60 0.61 -3.54 27.30
N THR A 61 -0.22 -4.58 27.29
CA THR A 61 -0.98 -5.01 28.48
C THR A 61 -0.38 -6.18 29.23
N LEU A 62 0.47 -6.99 28.59
CA LEU A 62 0.99 -8.23 29.17
C LEU A 62 2.52 -8.23 29.25
N PRO A 63 3.11 -8.60 30.40
CA PRO A 63 4.54 -8.86 30.47
C PRO A 63 4.87 -10.12 29.68
N MET A 64 5.92 -10.07 28.88
CA MET A 64 6.34 -11.18 28.03
C MET A 64 7.82 -11.12 27.68
N SER A 65 8.38 -12.23 27.24
CA SER A 65 9.79 -12.30 26.83
C SER A 65 10.03 -11.52 25.53
N GLY A 66 11.26 -11.04 25.32
CA GLY A 66 11.63 -10.32 24.10
C GLY A 66 11.40 -11.14 22.82
N TRP A 67 11.54 -12.47 22.87
CA TRP A 67 11.23 -13.35 21.74
C TRP A 67 9.75 -13.34 21.37
N LEU A 68 8.86 -13.34 22.37
CA LEU A 68 7.43 -13.25 22.12
C LEU A 68 7.06 -11.85 21.58
N GLN A 69 7.71 -10.78 22.06
CA GLN A 69 7.52 -9.42 21.54
C GLN A 69 7.91 -9.32 20.05
N LEU A 70 9.04 -9.94 19.67
CA LEU A 70 9.49 -10.01 18.28
C LEU A 70 8.50 -10.81 17.41
N PHE A 71 8.03 -11.95 17.90
CA PHE A 71 7.03 -12.75 17.19
C PHE A 71 5.73 -11.97 16.97
N LEU A 72 5.24 -11.25 17.99
CA LEU A 72 4.09 -10.37 17.87
C LEU A 72 4.33 -9.24 16.86
N SER A 73 5.54 -8.68 16.80
CA SER A 73 5.89 -7.67 15.78
C SER A 73 5.86 -8.23 14.35
N ILE A 74 6.28 -9.49 14.14
CA ILE A 74 6.14 -10.19 12.86
C ILE A 74 4.66 -10.36 12.50
N LEU A 75 3.82 -10.81 13.45
CA LEU A 75 2.37 -10.95 13.24
C LEU A 75 1.72 -9.61 12.88
N MET A 76 2.14 -8.52 13.51
CA MET A 76 1.70 -7.18 13.14
C MET A 76 2.09 -6.84 11.71
N GLY A 77 3.29 -7.21 11.26
CA GLY A 77 3.72 -7.03 9.88
C GLY A 77 2.86 -7.80 8.87
N VAL A 78 2.46 -9.04 9.21
CA VAL A 78 1.50 -9.82 8.43
C VAL A 78 0.14 -9.12 8.39
N GLY A 79 -0.36 -8.67 9.55
CA GLY A 79 -1.60 -7.92 9.66
C GLY A 79 -1.57 -6.61 8.86
N MET A 80 -0.49 -5.85 8.94
CA MET A 80 -0.26 -4.60 8.20
C MET A 80 -0.33 -4.84 6.69
N ALA A 81 0.39 -5.83 6.17
CA ALA A 81 0.32 -6.21 4.75
C ALA A 81 -1.11 -6.67 4.38
N GLY A 82 -1.72 -7.47 5.24
CA GLY A 82 -3.07 -8.00 5.08
C GLY A 82 -4.15 -6.92 4.99
N VAL A 83 -4.13 -5.93 5.88
CA VAL A 83 -5.04 -4.77 5.83
C VAL A 83 -4.78 -3.97 4.55
N GLY A 84 -3.51 -3.73 4.21
CA GLY A 84 -3.12 -3.04 2.98
C GLY A 84 -3.70 -3.68 1.72
N MET A 85 -3.50 -4.99 1.54
CA MET A 85 -3.88 -5.71 0.31
C MET A 85 -5.37 -6.04 0.22
N ASN A 86 -6.03 -6.33 1.36
CA ASN A 86 -7.33 -6.98 1.35
C ASN A 86 -8.47 -6.10 1.87
N VAL A 87 -8.16 -4.96 2.45
CA VAL A 87 -9.16 -4.06 3.03
C VAL A 87 -9.00 -2.68 2.43
N MET A 88 -7.82 -2.10 2.60
CA MET A 88 -7.47 -0.77 2.12
C MET A 88 -7.52 -0.68 0.60
N HIS A 89 -6.88 -1.62 -0.11
CA HIS A 89 -6.88 -1.71 -1.57
C HIS A 89 -8.31 -1.78 -2.14
N ASP A 90 -9.10 -2.77 -1.70
CA ASP A 90 -10.46 -2.99 -2.21
C ASP A 90 -11.39 -1.81 -1.92
N ALA A 91 -11.23 -1.18 -0.75
CA ALA A 91 -11.97 0.02 -0.38
C ALA A 91 -11.57 1.24 -1.21
N ASN A 92 -10.29 1.41 -1.54
CA ASN A 92 -9.81 2.49 -2.41
C ASN A 92 -10.16 2.28 -3.89
N HIS A 93 -10.53 1.06 -4.30
CA HIS A 93 -11.21 0.76 -5.57
C HIS A 93 -12.74 0.90 -5.51
N GLY A 94 -13.31 1.12 -4.32
CA GLY A 94 -14.75 1.21 -4.10
C GLY A 94 -15.49 -0.13 -4.15
N ALA A 95 -14.76 -1.25 -4.10
CA ALA A 95 -15.32 -2.60 -4.19
C ALA A 95 -15.65 -3.20 -2.80
N TYR A 96 -15.19 -2.60 -1.71
CA TYR A 96 -15.42 -3.15 -0.37
C TYR A 96 -16.91 -3.13 0.03
N SER A 97 -17.63 -2.05 -0.29
CA SER A 97 -19.05 -1.89 0.05
C SER A 97 -19.81 -1.10 -1.01
N ASN A 98 -21.12 -1.30 -1.12
CA ASN A 98 -21.99 -0.41 -1.90
C ASN A 98 -22.15 0.99 -1.24
N VAL A 99 -21.71 1.15 0.01
CA VAL A 99 -21.83 2.38 0.78
C VAL A 99 -20.52 3.18 0.72
N SER A 100 -20.57 4.36 0.09
CA SER A 100 -19.35 5.14 -0.20
C SER A 100 -18.55 5.57 1.04
N TRP A 101 -19.21 5.85 2.17
CA TRP A 101 -18.49 6.26 3.39
C TRP A 101 -17.73 5.09 4.04
N ILE A 102 -18.23 3.86 3.89
CA ILE A 102 -17.53 2.65 4.38
C ILE A 102 -16.23 2.46 3.60
N ASN A 103 -16.29 2.60 2.27
CA ASN A 103 -15.08 2.55 1.43
C ASN A 103 -14.09 3.67 1.80
N LYS A 104 -14.57 4.90 2.04
CA LYS A 104 -13.70 6.00 2.48
C LYS A 104 -13.02 5.70 3.81
N LEU A 105 -13.77 5.17 4.78
CA LEU A 105 -13.24 4.82 6.10
C LEU A 105 -12.17 3.73 6.00
N LEU A 106 -12.49 2.62 5.34
CA LEU A 106 -11.59 1.47 5.22
C LEU A 106 -10.41 1.74 4.28
N GLY A 107 -10.60 2.53 3.22
CA GLY A 107 -9.51 3.02 2.37
C GLY A 107 -8.57 3.97 3.12
N SER A 108 -9.10 4.73 4.09
CA SER A 108 -8.30 5.60 4.98
C SER A 108 -7.47 4.83 6.01
N SER A 109 -7.66 3.51 6.15
CA SER A 109 -6.77 2.69 6.98
C SER A 109 -5.31 2.77 6.53
N ILE A 110 -5.04 3.15 5.27
CA ILE A 110 -3.67 3.40 4.79
C ILE A 110 -2.90 4.41 5.66
N TYR A 111 -3.59 5.36 6.30
CA TYR A 111 -2.95 6.36 7.16
C TYR A 111 -2.34 5.75 8.42
N ILE A 112 -2.93 4.67 8.94
CA ILE A 112 -2.33 3.90 10.04
C ILE A 112 -1.37 2.82 9.53
N LEU A 113 -1.23 2.62 8.21
CA LEU A 113 -0.30 1.71 7.54
C LEU A 113 0.91 2.44 6.92
N ALA A 114 1.16 3.69 7.33
CA ALA A 114 2.25 4.54 6.88
C ALA A 114 2.11 5.15 5.47
N GLY A 115 0.99 4.96 4.77
CA GLY A 115 0.78 5.54 3.44
C GLY A 115 -0.21 6.72 3.42
N ASN A 116 -0.52 7.21 2.23
CA ASN A 116 -1.47 8.30 2.00
C ASN A 116 -2.47 7.94 0.89
N VAL A 117 -3.78 8.16 1.13
CA VAL A 117 -4.84 7.81 0.19
C VAL A 117 -4.67 8.49 -1.17
N TYR A 118 -4.37 9.79 -1.21
CA TYR A 118 -4.21 10.52 -2.47
C TYR A 118 -3.03 9.98 -3.27
N ASN A 119 -1.88 9.79 -2.63
CA ASN A 119 -0.69 9.25 -3.31
C ASN A 119 -0.95 7.85 -3.83
N TRP A 120 -1.55 6.97 -3.01
CA TRP A 120 -1.87 5.61 -3.41
C TRP A 120 -2.85 5.57 -4.58
N GLN A 121 -3.91 6.38 -4.56
CA GLN A 121 -4.88 6.42 -5.66
C GLN A 121 -4.27 6.97 -6.95
N VAL A 122 -3.36 7.95 -6.88
CA VAL A 122 -2.65 8.43 -8.07
C VAL A 122 -1.69 7.36 -8.59
N GLN A 123 -0.85 6.78 -7.71
CA GLN A 123 0.11 5.75 -8.11
C GLN A 123 -0.60 4.53 -8.68
N HIS A 124 -1.55 3.97 -7.95
CA HIS A 124 -2.18 2.72 -8.29
C HIS A 124 -3.29 2.90 -9.33
N ASN A 125 -4.32 3.71 -9.04
CA ASN A 125 -5.51 3.81 -9.91
C ASN A 125 -5.28 4.62 -11.18
N VAL A 126 -4.36 5.60 -11.16
CA VAL A 126 -4.09 6.45 -12.33
C VAL A 126 -2.87 5.96 -13.10
N LEU A 127 -1.72 5.77 -12.44
CA LEU A 127 -0.48 5.42 -13.15
C LEU A 127 -0.41 3.92 -13.44
N HIS A 128 -0.43 3.07 -12.42
CA HIS A 128 -0.26 1.62 -12.55
C HIS A 128 -1.37 1.00 -13.40
N HIS A 129 -2.64 1.24 -13.12
CA HIS A 129 -3.75 0.66 -13.92
C HIS A 129 -3.84 1.18 -15.36
N THR A 130 -3.24 2.32 -15.68
CA THR A 130 -3.21 2.86 -17.06
C THR A 130 -1.96 2.41 -17.83
N TYR A 131 -0.82 2.30 -17.15
CA TYR A 131 0.50 2.07 -17.75
C TYR A 131 1.21 0.85 -17.16
N THR A 132 0.46 -0.16 -16.74
CA THR A 132 0.96 -1.35 -16.03
C THR A 132 2.20 -1.94 -16.71
N ASN A 133 3.28 -2.11 -15.94
CA ASN A 133 4.54 -2.69 -16.40
C ASN A 133 5.22 -1.92 -17.55
N ILE A 134 4.88 -0.64 -17.77
CA ILE A 134 5.58 0.20 -18.75
C ILE A 134 6.65 1.05 -18.06
N HIS A 135 7.92 0.77 -18.40
CA HIS A 135 9.07 1.46 -17.82
C HIS A 135 9.00 2.99 -18.01
N GLY A 136 9.21 3.74 -16.93
CA GLY A 136 9.16 5.20 -16.91
C GLY A 136 7.74 5.81 -16.82
N HIS A 137 6.72 4.98 -16.75
CA HIS A 137 5.32 5.38 -16.57
C HIS A 137 4.67 4.73 -15.35
N ASP A 138 4.97 3.45 -15.11
CA ASP A 138 4.59 2.73 -13.90
C ASP A 138 5.63 2.97 -12.80
N GLU A 139 5.25 3.70 -11.75
CA GLU A 139 6.13 3.95 -10.61
C GLU A 139 6.42 2.67 -9.81
N ASP A 140 5.63 1.61 -9.96
CA ASP A 140 5.88 0.32 -9.28
C ASP A 140 7.13 -0.39 -9.83
N LEU A 141 7.60 0.00 -11.03
CA LEU A 141 8.88 -0.44 -11.60
C LEU A 141 10.07 0.43 -11.15
N GLU A 142 9.84 1.55 -10.45
CA GLU A 142 10.88 2.49 -10.05
C GLU A 142 11.56 2.09 -8.73
N ALA A 143 12.49 1.14 -8.81
CA ALA A 143 13.23 0.63 -7.65
C ALA A 143 14.63 1.24 -7.45
N GLY A 144 14.78 2.50 -7.86
CA GLY A 144 16.05 3.22 -7.82
C GLY A 144 17.11 2.60 -8.72
N ARG A 145 18.35 2.48 -8.21
CA ARG A 145 19.50 1.93 -8.97
C ARG A 145 19.89 0.52 -8.55
N ILE A 146 19.37 0.04 -7.43
CA ILE A 146 19.82 -1.19 -6.75
C ILE A 146 19.03 -2.40 -7.25
N LEU A 147 17.73 -2.21 -7.45
CA LEU A 147 16.86 -3.23 -8.03
C LEU A 147 16.51 -2.86 -9.47
N ARG A 148 16.25 -3.90 -10.27
CA ARG A 148 15.84 -3.79 -11.67
C ARG A 148 14.63 -4.70 -11.90
N PHE A 149 13.50 -4.09 -12.26
CA PHE A 149 12.23 -4.79 -12.50
C PHE A 149 11.78 -4.77 -13.96
N SER A 150 12.50 -4.08 -14.84
CA SER A 150 12.21 -4.05 -16.28
C SER A 150 13.46 -4.30 -17.08
N GLU A 151 13.32 -4.99 -18.21
CA GLU A 151 14.41 -5.17 -19.16
C GLU A 151 14.88 -3.84 -19.77
N HIS A 152 13.97 -2.86 -19.89
CA HIS A 152 14.26 -1.53 -20.41
C HIS A 152 15.01 -0.63 -19.43
N ALA A 153 15.12 -1.03 -18.15
CA ALA A 153 15.91 -0.31 -17.17
C ALA A 153 17.41 -0.64 -17.32
N PRO A 154 18.32 0.33 -17.07
CA PRO A 154 19.77 0.10 -17.19
C PRO A 154 20.26 -1.08 -16.33
N TRP A 155 20.91 -2.04 -16.98
CA TRP A 155 21.51 -3.19 -16.29
C TRP A 155 22.90 -2.87 -15.74
N LYS A 156 23.19 -3.38 -14.54
CA LYS A 156 24.50 -3.30 -13.88
C LYS A 156 24.94 -4.69 -13.45
N ARG A 157 26.27 -4.90 -13.38
CA ARG A 157 26.86 -6.23 -13.09
C ARG A 157 26.35 -6.89 -11.82
N PHE A 158 26.02 -6.11 -10.78
CA PHE A 158 25.50 -6.68 -9.54
C PHE A 158 24.07 -7.21 -9.68
N HIS A 159 23.25 -6.74 -10.64
CA HIS A 159 21.88 -7.24 -10.86
C HIS A 159 21.83 -8.74 -11.16
N LYS A 160 22.93 -9.36 -11.62
CA LYS A 160 23.01 -10.82 -11.76
C LYS A 160 22.79 -11.56 -10.43
N PHE A 161 23.08 -10.92 -9.31
CA PHE A 161 22.89 -11.45 -7.95
C PHE A 161 21.62 -10.91 -7.27
N GLN A 162 20.75 -10.20 -8.00
CA GLN A 162 19.54 -9.61 -7.42
C GLN A 162 18.61 -10.65 -6.80
N HIS A 163 18.61 -11.88 -7.32
CA HIS A 163 17.88 -13.00 -6.72
C HIS A 163 18.35 -13.36 -5.29
N ILE A 164 19.58 -12.95 -4.90
CA ILE A 164 20.15 -13.17 -3.56
C ILE A 164 19.87 -11.96 -2.67
N TYR A 165 20.27 -10.76 -3.11
CA TYR A 165 20.20 -9.57 -2.25
C TYR A 165 18.84 -8.86 -2.31
N GLY A 166 18.01 -9.14 -3.32
CA GLY A 166 16.74 -8.42 -3.56
C GLY A 166 15.78 -8.52 -2.40
N VAL A 167 15.71 -9.71 -1.77
CA VAL A 167 14.89 -9.98 -0.58
C VAL A 167 15.18 -9.01 0.57
N LEU A 168 16.42 -8.51 0.69
CA LEU A 168 16.81 -7.54 1.71
C LEU A 168 16.17 -6.17 1.50
N PHE A 169 16.05 -5.76 0.23
CA PHE A 169 15.47 -4.47 -0.13
C PHE A 169 13.94 -4.51 -0.17
N TYR A 170 13.35 -5.67 -0.44
CA TYR A 170 11.90 -5.87 -0.45
C TYR A 170 11.27 -5.50 0.89
N GLY A 171 11.92 -5.85 2.01
CA GLY A 171 11.45 -5.46 3.34
C GLY A 171 11.42 -3.94 3.58
N LEU A 172 12.18 -3.15 2.82
CA LEU A 172 12.30 -1.70 3.04
C LEU A 172 11.15 -0.89 2.43
N LEU A 173 10.24 -1.53 1.68
CA LEU A 173 9.16 -0.86 0.96
C LEU A 173 8.30 0.04 1.87
N THR A 174 7.76 -0.52 2.94
CA THR A 174 6.84 0.22 3.84
C THR A 174 7.58 1.20 4.75
N ILE A 175 8.87 0.96 5.05
CA ILE A 175 9.74 1.93 5.73
C ILE A 175 9.93 3.16 4.86
N ASN A 176 10.19 2.95 3.55
CA ASN A 176 10.32 4.04 2.60
C ASN A 176 9.04 4.86 2.51
N TRP A 177 7.86 4.23 2.55
CA TRP A 177 6.58 4.94 2.64
C TRP A 177 6.47 5.76 3.91
N ALA A 178 6.80 5.19 5.07
CA ALA A 178 6.73 5.87 6.35
C ALA A 178 7.55 7.18 6.37
N ILE A 179 8.72 7.19 5.73
CA ILE A 179 9.70 8.28 5.88
C ILE A 179 9.75 9.21 4.66
N THR A 180 9.78 8.68 3.44
CA THR A 180 10.25 9.44 2.26
C THR A 180 9.27 9.44 1.09
N ALA A 181 8.78 8.26 0.68
CA ALA A 181 8.09 8.09 -0.60
C ALA A 181 6.87 9.00 -0.74
N ASP A 182 6.02 9.07 0.29
CA ASP A 182 4.81 9.88 0.24
C ASP A 182 5.09 11.38 0.04
N PHE A 183 6.13 11.92 0.69
CA PHE A 183 6.50 13.33 0.54
C PHE A 183 6.97 13.62 -0.89
N MET A 184 7.81 12.73 -1.44
CA MET A 184 8.30 12.86 -2.81
C MET A 184 7.16 12.70 -3.83
N GLN A 185 6.26 11.73 -3.62
CA GLN A 185 5.10 11.47 -4.46
C GLN A 185 4.13 12.64 -4.45
N THR A 186 3.74 13.15 -3.27
CA THR A 186 2.85 14.31 -3.15
C THR A 186 3.43 15.51 -3.89
N GLN A 187 4.72 15.81 -3.72
CA GLN A 187 5.39 16.88 -4.45
C GLN A 187 5.31 16.67 -5.98
N ARG A 188 5.66 15.47 -6.47
CA ARG A 188 5.63 15.16 -7.91
C ARG A 188 4.22 15.25 -8.48
N TYR A 189 3.23 14.64 -7.82
CA TYR A 189 1.86 14.51 -8.29
C TYR A 189 1.15 15.87 -8.34
N LEU A 190 1.33 16.70 -7.30
CA LEU A 190 0.79 18.07 -7.31
C LEU A 190 1.45 18.92 -8.41
N LYS A 191 2.78 18.82 -8.60
CA LYS A 191 3.48 19.54 -9.67
C LYS A 191 3.01 19.11 -11.06
N ARG A 192 2.73 17.82 -11.27
CA ARG A 192 2.23 17.25 -12.53
C ARG A 192 0.70 17.36 -12.68
N LYS A 193 0.00 17.91 -11.68
CA LYS A 193 -1.47 18.02 -11.64
C LYS A 193 -2.20 16.67 -11.80
N LEU A 194 -1.65 15.61 -11.22
CA LEU A 194 -2.24 14.27 -11.25
C LEU A 194 -3.30 14.11 -10.15
N SER A 195 -4.41 13.45 -10.44
CA SER A 195 -5.42 13.12 -9.44
C SER A 195 -6.29 11.95 -9.88
N TYR A 196 -6.68 11.12 -8.93
CA TYR A 196 -7.82 10.22 -9.08
C TYR A 196 -9.10 11.01 -8.81
N GLY A 197 -9.88 11.31 -9.84
CA GLY A 197 -11.03 12.20 -9.75
C GLY A 197 -10.62 13.69 -9.68
N ARG A 198 -11.27 14.47 -8.82
CA ARG A 198 -11.08 15.93 -8.73
C ARG A 198 -9.68 16.27 -8.20
N PHE A 199 -8.97 17.15 -8.90
CA PHE A 199 -7.67 17.64 -8.44
C PHE A 199 -7.81 18.31 -7.06
N PRO A 200 -7.03 17.86 -6.05
CA PRO A 200 -7.19 18.36 -4.71
C PRO A 200 -6.55 19.75 -4.53
N ASN A 201 -6.95 20.45 -3.46
CA ASN A 201 -6.23 21.64 -3.03
C ASN A 201 -4.84 21.25 -2.50
N PRO A 202 -3.72 21.78 -3.06
CA PRO A 202 -2.36 21.40 -2.67
C PRO A 202 -2.05 21.59 -1.19
N TRP A 203 -2.48 22.70 -0.58
CA TRP A 203 -2.28 22.97 0.84
C TRP A 203 -2.98 21.94 1.72
N ARG A 204 -4.22 21.58 1.36
CA ARG A 204 -4.96 20.53 2.08
C ARG A 204 -4.27 19.17 1.96
N GLN A 205 -3.70 18.82 0.81
CA GLN A 205 -2.99 17.55 0.66
C GLN A 205 -1.74 17.48 1.51
N TRP A 206 -0.94 18.56 1.53
CA TRP A 206 0.22 18.63 2.42
C TRP A 206 -0.18 18.59 3.90
N ALA A 207 -1.23 19.32 4.29
CA ALA A 207 -1.73 19.29 5.66
C ALA A 207 -2.20 17.90 6.09
N VAL A 208 -2.97 17.20 5.24
CA VAL A 208 -3.40 15.83 5.50
C VAL A 208 -2.20 14.90 5.60
N LEU A 209 -1.25 14.96 4.66
CA LEU A 209 -0.05 14.12 4.69
C LEU A 209 0.74 14.31 5.99
N VAL A 210 1.06 15.55 6.36
CA VAL A 210 1.85 15.82 7.58
C VAL A 210 1.07 15.39 8.83
N ALA A 211 -0.22 15.72 8.93
CA ALA A 211 -1.05 15.34 10.06
C ALA A 211 -1.15 13.82 10.22
N THR A 212 -1.33 13.08 9.12
CA THR A 212 -1.42 11.61 9.19
C THR A 212 -0.08 10.96 9.47
N LYS A 213 1.06 11.55 9.03
CA LYS A 213 2.39 11.06 9.40
C LYS A 213 2.71 11.29 10.88
N ILE A 214 2.31 12.43 11.43
CA ILE A 214 2.41 12.69 12.87
C ILE A 214 1.56 11.68 13.63
N LEU A 215 0.28 11.51 13.27
CA LEU A 215 -0.60 10.52 13.88
C LEU A 215 -0.02 9.11 13.81
N TYR A 216 0.52 8.72 12.66
CA TYR A 216 1.18 7.43 12.44
C TYR A 216 2.37 7.23 13.39
N ALA A 217 3.30 8.20 13.43
CA ALA A 217 4.45 8.14 14.33
C ALA A 217 4.03 8.15 15.81
N THR A 218 2.96 8.89 16.14
CA THR A 218 2.41 8.91 17.50
C THR A 218 1.88 7.53 17.89
N ILE A 219 1.09 6.88 17.04
CA ILE A 219 0.53 5.56 17.32
C ILE A 219 1.64 4.51 17.44
N TRP A 220 2.60 4.47 16.51
CA TRP A 220 3.53 3.34 16.43
C TRP A 220 4.85 3.53 17.17
N LEU A 221 5.22 4.75 17.52
CA LEU A 221 6.48 5.04 18.21
C LEU A 221 6.26 5.77 19.53
N VAL A 222 5.56 6.92 19.51
CA VAL A 222 5.45 7.77 20.71
C VAL A 222 4.65 7.10 21.82
N ILE A 223 3.47 6.57 21.52
CA ILE A 223 2.63 5.89 22.52
C ILE A 223 3.37 4.68 23.12
N PRO A 224 3.94 3.76 22.32
CA PRO A 224 4.73 2.67 22.87
C PRO A 224 5.89 3.13 23.75
N MET A 225 6.64 4.16 23.32
CA MET A 225 7.80 4.65 24.09
C MET A 225 7.42 5.26 25.44
N LEU A 226 6.20 5.80 25.57
CA LEU A 226 5.73 6.42 26.80
C LEU A 226 5.02 5.43 27.73
N PHE A 227 4.30 4.45 27.18
CA PHE A 227 3.34 3.65 27.95
C PHE A 227 3.61 2.15 27.96
N PHE A 228 4.40 1.60 27.03
CA PHE A 228 4.61 0.16 26.98
C PHE A 228 5.73 -0.22 27.97
N PRO A 229 5.62 -1.38 28.63
CA PRO A 229 6.65 -1.87 29.55
C PRO A 229 7.86 -2.45 28.80
N MET A 230 8.43 -1.66 27.88
CA MET A 230 9.54 -2.04 27.01
C MET A 230 10.54 -0.89 26.91
N ALA A 231 11.81 -1.23 26.74
CA ALA A 231 12.82 -0.23 26.44
C ALA A 231 12.58 0.37 25.04
N TRP A 232 12.91 1.66 24.87
CA TRP A 232 12.72 2.38 23.61
C TRP A 232 13.37 1.67 22.40
N TRP A 233 14.50 1.00 22.59
CA TRP A 233 15.19 0.26 21.52
C TRP A 233 14.44 -1.02 21.11
N GLN A 234 13.72 -1.68 22.04
CA GLN A 234 12.89 -2.84 21.72
C GLN A 234 11.71 -2.43 20.83
N ILE A 235 11.12 -1.27 21.12
CA ILE A 235 10.04 -0.68 20.33
C ILE A 235 10.53 -0.36 18.91
N LEU A 236 11.71 0.25 18.77
CA LEU A 236 12.30 0.51 17.45
C LEU A 236 12.58 -0.77 16.67
N ILE A 237 13.11 -1.81 17.32
CA ILE A 237 13.32 -3.11 16.68
C ILE A 237 11.98 -3.71 16.23
N GLY A 238 10.96 -3.72 17.11
CA GLY A 238 9.63 -4.21 16.77
C GLY A 238 9.00 -3.45 15.60
N PHE A 239 9.12 -2.13 15.58
CA PHE A 239 8.67 -1.27 14.48
C PHE A 239 9.35 -1.64 13.15
N VAL A 240 10.69 -1.78 13.15
CA VAL A 240 11.45 -2.18 11.96
C VAL A 240 11.06 -3.58 11.51
N VAL A 241 10.91 -4.54 12.43
CA VAL A 241 10.51 -5.92 12.13
C VAL A 241 9.11 -5.96 11.50
N MET A 242 8.14 -5.28 12.11
CA MET A 242 6.78 -5.16 11.58
C MET A 242 6.79 -4.63 10.14
N HIS A 243 7.48 -3.52 9.91
CA HIS A 243 7.60 -2.93 8.58
C HIS A 243 8.32 -3.83 7.59
N TYR A 244 9.42 -4.45 8.02
CA TYR A 244 10.22 -5.32 7.17
C TYR A 244 9.41 -6.55 6.72
N THR A 245 8.69 -7.19 7.64
CA THR A 245 7.76 -8.27 7.33
C THR A 245 6.68 -7.80 6.35
N ALA A 246 6.05 -6.64 6.60
CA ALA A 246 5.01 -6.13 5.72
C ALA A 246 5.54 -5.80 4.33
N GLY A 247 6.68 -5.11 4.24
CA GLY A 247 7.35 -4.76 2.99
C GLY A 247 7.76 -5.98 2.18
N LEU A 248 8.26 -7.02 2.85
CA LEU A 248 8.64 -8.26 2.20
C LEU A 248 7.43 -8.96 1.59
N ILE A 249 6.33 -9.08 2.34
CA ILE A 249 5.08 -9.68 1.85
C ILE A 249 4.56 -8.91 0.64
N LEU A 250 4.42 -7.58 0.75
CA LEU A 250 3.91 -6.74 -0.33
C LEU A 250 4.79 -6.81 -1.57
N SER A 251 6.11 -6.73 -1.42
CA SER A 251 7.04 -6.77 -2.55
C SER A 251 7.01 -8.13 -3.24
N VAL A 252 7.00 -9.24 -2.50
CA VAL A 252 6.93 -10.58 -3.09
C VAL A 252 5.60 -10.78 -3.82
N VAL A 253 4.49 -10.30 -3.28
CA VAL A 253 3.17 -10.49 -3.91
C VAL A 253 3.00 -9.60 -5.16
N PHE A 254 3.49 -8.36 -5.13
CA PHE A 254 3.24 -7.38 -6.19
C PHE A 254 4.38 -7.22 -7.22
N GLN A 255 5.58 -7.74 -6.95
CA GLN A 255 6.73 -7.65 -7.86
C GLN A 255 7.08 -8.98 -8.55
N LEU A 256 6.31 -10.04 -8.29
CA LEU A 256 6.33 -11.30 -9.06
C LEU A 256 5.31 -11.25 -10.19
#